data_AF-A0A936I9S9-F1
#
_entry.id   AF-A0A936I9S9-F1
#
_cell.length_a   1.000
_cell.length_b   1.000
_cell.length_c   1.000
_cell.angle_alpha   90.00
_cell.angle_beta   90.00
_cell.angle_gamma   90.00
#
_symmetry.space_group_name_H-M   'P 1'
#
loop_
_entity.id
_entity.type
_entity.pdbx_description
1 polymer ?
#
loop_
_entity_poly.entity_id
_entity_poly.type
_entity_poly.pdbx_seq_one_letter_code
_entity_poly.pdbx_strand_id
1 'polypeptide(L)'
;MKRINILFVSLFLVLGLQAQSVLPALKSNEISNQLLEVELTNLKTAYNANPTADIHSKLELYELAFNFLNEKTIIPQTTSYAVTSAFLNHEVNRYGANDTEAFMRFNRKHWRQEFQDLVNLLKI
;
A
#
# COMPACT_ATOMS: atom_id res chain seq x y z
N MET A 1 -6.11 9.07 50.35
CA MET A 1 -6.29 10.11 49.31
C MET A 1 -5.10 10.10 48.38
N LYS A 2 -5.26 9.62 47.14
CA LYS A 2 -4.26 9.71 46.07
C LYS A 2 -4.95 10.38 44.88
N ARG A 3 -4.50 11.58 44.51
CA ARG A 3 -4.94 12.28 43.30
C ARG A 3 -4.29 11.55 42.13
N ILE A 4 -5.08 10.76 41.41
CA ILE A 4 -4.67 10.20 40.11
C ILE A 4 -4.86 11.33 39.11
N ASN A 5 -3.74 11.85 38.60
CA ASN A 5 -3.69 12.81 37.51
C ASN A 5 -4.28 12.15 36.26
N ILE A 6 -5.57 12.41 35.99
CA ILE A 6 -6.20 12.18 34.70
C ILE A 6 -5.67 13.28 33.77
N LEU A 7 -4.49 13.06 33.22
CA LEU A 7 -3.82 14.00 32.30
C LEU A 7 -2.96 13.22 31.30
N PHE A 8 -3.54 12.19 30.69
CA PHE A 8 -2.95 11.52 29.52
C PHE A 8 -4.01 11.08 28.49
N VAL A 9 -5.23 11.64 28.56
CA VAL A 9 -6.31 11.36 27.59
C VAL A 9 -6.58 12.57 26.68
N SER A 10 -5.94 13.72 26.92
CA SER A 10 -6.28 14.98 26.23
C SER A 10 -5.33 15.40 25.11
N LEU A 11 -4.20 14.70 24.87
CA LEU A 11 -3.21 15.14 23.88
C LEU A 11 -3.47 14.63 22.45
N PHE A 12 -4.45 13.74 22.24
CA PHE A 12 -4.89 13.34 20.91
C PHE A 12 -6.11 14.14 20.38
N LEU A 13 -6.63 15.11 21.15
CA LEU A 13 -7.84 15.86 20.76
C LEU A 13 -7.58 17.25 20.15
N VAL A 14 -6.33 17.73 20.11
CA VAL A 14 -6.03 19.14 19.75
C VAL A 14 -4.89 19.27 18.73
N LEU A 15 -4.86 18.36 17.75
CA LEU A 15 -4.21 18.62 16.46
C LEU A 15 -5.27 18.47 15.37
N GLY A 16 -5.93 19.60 15.08
CA GLY A 16 -6.91 19.88 14.01
C GLY A 16 -7.48 18.68 13.24
N LEU A 17 -8.76 18.32 13.36
CA LEU A 17 -9.91 19.16 12.98
C LEU A 17 -9.66 20.07 11.76
N GLN A 18 -8.96 19.55 10.75
CA GLN A 18 -9.15 19.88 9.34
C GLN A 18 -9.26 18.62 8.47
N ALA A 19 -9.77 17.52 9.03
CA ALA A 19 -10.35 16.47 8.22
C ALA A 19 -11.71 16.96 7.68
N GLN A 20 -11.70 17.91 6.72
CA GLN A 20 -12.63 17.75 5.60
C GLN A 20 -12.50 16.28 5.20
N SER A 21 -13.61 15.59 5.00
CA SER A 21 -13.58 14.21 4.54
C SER A 21 -12.83 14.13 3.20
N VAL A 22 -11.50 13.99 3.25
CA VAL A 22 -10.61 13.69 2.12
C VAL A 22 -10.59 12.18 1.89
N LEU A 23 -11.68 11.51 2.21
CA LEU A 23 -11.94 10.21 1.64
C LEU A 23 -12.69 10.53 0.35
N PRO A 24 -12.02 10.60 -0.81
CA PRO A 24 -12.76 10.41 -2.05
C PRO A 24 -13.61 9.16 -1.85
N ALA A 25 -14.86 9.22 -2.32
CA ALA A 25 -15.76 8.07 -2.26
C ALA A 25 -14.95 6.81 -2.57
N LEU A 26 -15.10 5.79 -1.70
CA LEU A 26 -14.54 4.45 -1.87
C LEU A 26 -15.00 3.94 -3.25
N LYS A 27 -14.32 4.38 -4.32
CA LYS A 27 -14.55 3.87 -5.67
C LYS A 27 -14.38 2.38 -5.51
N SER A 28 -15.39 1.61 -5.87
CA SER A 28 -15.27 0.16 -5.88
C SER A 28 -13.95 -0.16 -6.56
N ASN A 29 -13.06 -0.86 -5.85
CA ASN A 29 -11.74 -1.23 -6.37
C ASN A 29 -11.83 -2.25 -7.51
N GLU A 30 -13.02 -2.51 -8.04
CA GLU A 30 -13.26 -3.48 -9.09
C GLU A 30 -12.40 -3.19 -10.33
N ILE A 31 -12.25 -1.91 -10.70
CA ILE A 31 -11.35 -1.51 -11.79
C ILE A 31 -9.89 -1.82 -11.44
N SER A 32 -9.43 -1.42 -10.25
CA SER A 32 -8.06 -1.70 -9.79
C SER A 32 -7.77 -3.20 -9.70
N ASN A 33 -8.76 -3.99 -9.30
CA ASN A 33 -8.70 -5.44 -9.18
C ASN A 33 -8.56 -6.09 -10.56
N GLN A 34 -9.40 -5.69 -11.52
CA GLN A 34 -9.31 -6.14 -12.91
C GLN A 34 -7.97 -5.77 -13.55
N LEU A 35 -7.49 -4.53 -13.34
CA LEU A 35 -6.18 -4.08 -13.86
C LEU A 35 -5.04 -4.91 -13.27
N LEU A 36 -5.05 -5.17 -11.96
CA LEU A 36 -4.05 -6.01 -11.31
C LEU A 36 -4.12 -7.46 -11.77
N GLU A 37 -5.32 -8.03 -11.93
CA GLU A 37 -5.50 -9.41 -12.37
C GLU A 37 -4.94 -9.64 -13.79
N VAL A 38 -5.26 -8.72 -14.71
CA VAL A 38 -4.73 -8.73 -16.08
C VAL A 38 -3.22 -8.62 -16.06
N GLU A 39 -2.68 -7.65 -15.31
CA GLU A 39 -1.24 -7.41 -15.31
C GLU A 39 -0.46 -8.52 -14.61
N LEU A 40 -0.99 -9.11 -13.54
CA LEU A 40 -0.42 -10.31 -12.91
C LEU A 40 -0.38 -11.49 -13.90
N THR A 41 -1.42 -11.66 -14.72
CA THR A 41 -1.44 -12.70 -15.75
C THR A 41 -0.35 -12.46 -16.81
N ASN A 42 -0.18 -11.21 -17.25
CA ASN A 42 0.87 -10.81 -18.18
C ASN A 42 2.26 -11.05 -17.58
N LEU A 43 2.50 -10.60 -16.35
CA LEU A 43 3.77 -10.76 -15.65
C LEU A 43 4.11 -12.24 -15.41
N LYS A 44 3.12 -13.07 -15.03
CA LYS A 44 3.31 -14.53 -14.87
C LYS A 44 3.69 -15.19 -16.19
N THR A 45 3.04 -14.79 -17.28
CA THR A 45 3.37 -15.28 -18.63
C THR A 45 4.79 -14.87 -19.04
N ALA A 46 5.15 -13.60 -18.84
CA ALA A 46 6.49 -13.08 -19.12
C ALA A 46 7.56 -13.78 -18.27
N TYR A 47 7.29 -14.02 -16.98
CA TYR A 47 8.20 -14.73 -16.08
C TYR A 47 8.44 -16.18 -16.51
N ASN A 48 7.38 -16.89 -16.90
CA ASN A 48 7.48 -18.27 -17.38
C ASN A 48 8.25 -18.37 -18.71
N ALA A 49 8.15 -17.35 -19.56
CA ALA A 49 8.87 -17.30 -20.82
C ALA A 49 10.36 -16.91 -20.64
N ASN A 50 10.65 -15.92 -19.80
CA ASN A 50 12.01 -15.46 -19.50
C ASN A 50 12.08 -14.84 -18.09
N PRO A 51 12.48 -15.60 -17.06
CA PRO A 51 12.50 -15.10 -15.69
C PRO A 51 13.64 -14.10 -15.50
N THR A 52 13.30 -12.88 -15.11
CA THR A 52 14.27 -11.84 -14.74
C THR A 52 14.00 -11.34 -13.33
N ALA A 53 15.04 -10.78 -12.68
CA ALA A 53 14.91 -10.20 -11.34
C ALA A 53 13.89 -9.04 -11.29
N ASP A 54 13.77 -8.28 -12.38
CA ASP A 54 12.79 -7.20 -12.53
C ASP A 54 11.36 -7.74 -12.55
N ILE A 55 11.07 -8.71 -13.42
CA ILE A 55 9.74 -9.33 -13.50
C ILE A 55 9.38 -10.00 -12.17
N HIS A 56 10.34 -10.66 -11.52
CA HIS A 56 10.12 -11.27 -10.21
C HIS A 56 9.77 -10.22 -9.14
N SER A 57 10.48 -9.09 -9.11
CA SER A 57 10.18 -7.97 -8.21
C SER A 57 8.79 -7.40 -8.42
N LYS A 58 8.39 -7.19 -9.69
CA LYS A 58 7.05 -6.71 -10.03
C LYS A 58 5.99 -7.72 -9.60
N LEU A 59 6.19 -9.01 -9.85
CA LEU A 59 5.26 -10.05 -9.43
C LEU A 59 5.03 -10.04 -7.91
N GLU A 60 6.08 -10.08 -7.11
CA GLU A 60 5.96 -10.05 -5.65
C GLU A 60 5.18 -8.82 -5.17
N LEU A 61 5.52 -7.63 -5.66
CA LEU A 61 4.85 -6.39 -5.30
C LEU A 61 3.37 -6.38 -5.72
N TYR A 62 3.07 -6.83 -6.94
CA TYR A 62 1.71 -6.76 -7.48
C TYR A 62 0.81 -7.81 -6.83
N GLU A 63 1.36 -8.98 -6.47
CA GLU A 63 0.63 -9.99 -5.69
C GLU A 63 0.33 -9.49 -4.28
N LEU A 64 1.26 -8.80 -3.61
CA LEU A 64 0.99 -8.14 -2.34
C LEU A 64 -0.14 -7.11 -2.47
N ALA A 65 -0.09 -6.24 -3.48
CA ALA A 65 -1.13 -5.25 -3.72
C ALA A 65 -2.50 -5.91 -3.96
N PHE A 66 -2.55 -6.95 -4.79
CA PHE A 66 -3.77 -7.70 -5.07
C PHE A 66 -4.32 -8.40 -3.82
N ASN A 67 -3.46 -8.98 -2.99
CA ASN A 67 -3.85 -9.64 -1.75
C ASN A 67 -4.44 -8.65 -0.74
N PHE A 68 -3.80 -7.51 -0.53
CA PHE A 68 -4.35 -6.47 0.36
C PHE A 68 -5.65 -5.88 -0.19
N LEU A 69 -5.79 -5.75 -1.51
CA LEU A 69 -7.01 -5.24 -2.14
C LEU A 69 -8.21 -6.16 -1.91
N ASN A 70 -7.96 -7.47 -1.91
CA ASN A 70 -8.96 -8.52 -1.78
C ASN A 70 -9.06 -9.10 -0.36
N GLU A 71 -8.40 -8.48 0.61
CA GLU A 71 -8.40 -8.94 2.00
C GLU A 71 -9.81 -8.86 2.59
N LYS A 72 -10.33 -9.99 3.06
CA LYS A 72 -11.67 -10.09 3.65
C LYS A 72 -11.71 -9.35 4.97
N THR A 73 -12.21 -8.12 4.92
CA THR A 73 -12.34 -7.22 6.05
C THR A 73 -13.77 -6.68 6.13
N ILE A 74 -14.19 -6.23 7.32
CA ILE A 74 -15.55 -5.69 7.52
C ILE A 74 -15.80 -4.47 6.61
N ILE A 75 -14.76 -3.69 6.38
CA ILE A 75 -14.76 -2.53 5.48
C ILE A 75 -13.80 -2.85 4.34
N PRO A 76 -14.26 -2.93 3.08
CA PRO A 76 -13.39 -3.15 1.94
C PRO A 76 -12.23 -2.14 1.92
N GLN A 77 -11.02 -2.64 1.66
CA GLN A 77 -9.84 -1.80 1.59
C GLN A 77 -9.94 -0.80 0.44
N THR A 78 -9.16 0.28 0.47
CA THR A 78 -9.01 1.19 -0.68
C THR A 78 -7.83 0.77 -1.54
N THR A 79 -7.85 1.13 -2.82
CA THR A 79 -6.68 0.96 -3.70
C THR A 79 -5.43 1.60 -3.09
N SER A 80 -5.55 2.83 -2.56
CA SER A 80 -4.43 3.53 -1.93
C SER A 80 -3.87 2.79 -0.71
N TYR A 81 -4.75 2.24 0.15
CA TYR A 81 -4.32 1.43 1.28
C TYR A 81 -3.57 0.19 0.80
N ALA A 82 -4.16 -0.60 -0.11
CA ALA A 82 -3.57 -1.84 -0.58
C ALA A 82 -2.19 -1.64 -1.21
N VAL A 83 -2.06 -0.61 -2.04
CA VAL A 83 -0.81 -0.26 -2.72
C VAL A 83 0.24 0.27 -1.75
N THR A 84 -0.15 1.09 -0.77
CA THR A 84 0.78 1.58 0.26
C THR A 84 1.27 0.42 1.14
N SER A 85 0.38 -0.45 1.58
CA SER A 85 0.72 -1.64 2.37
C SER A 85 1.62 -2.59 1.60
N ALA A 86 1.37 -2.78 0.30
CA ALA A 86 2.23 -3.58 -0.58
C ALA A 86 3.63 -2.99 -0.68
N PHE A 87 3.76 -1.67 -0.88
CA PHE A 87 5.08 -1.00 -0.89
C PHE A 87 5.84 -1.21 0.41
N LEU A 88 5.21 -0.93 1.55
CA LEU A 88 5.87 -1.04 2.85
C LEU A 88 6.30 -2.48 3.13
N ASN A 89 5.42 -3.45 2.88
CA ASN A 89 5.73 -4.86 3.05
C ASN A 89 6.89 -5.31 2.14
N HIS A 90 6.86 -4.88 0.88
CA HIS A 90 7.90 -5.20 -0.11
C HIS A 90 9.25 -4.57 0.24
N GLU A 91 9.29 -3.32 0.70
CA GLU A 91 10.51 -2.67 1.18
C GLU A 91 11.16 -3.39 2.36
N VAL A 92 10.34 -3.86 3.31
CA VAL A 92 10.83 -4.58 4.48
C VAL A 92 11.29 -5.98 4.09
N ASN A 93 10.45 -6.75 3.41
CA ASN A 93 10.69 -8.18 3.22
C ASN A 93 11.66 -8.49 2.08
N ARG A 94 11.66 -7.71 1.00
CA ARG A 94 12.58 -7.92 -0.14
C ARG A 94 13.89 -7.18 0.02
N TYR A 95 13.84 -5.95 0.51
CA TYR A 95 15.00 -5.05 0.54
C TYR A 95 15.61 -4.87 1.92
N GLY A 96 15.02 -5.47 2.96
CA GLY A 96 15.56 -5.43 4.32
C GLY A 96 15.54 -4.03 4.96
N ALA A 97 14.70 -3.12 4.44
CA ALA A 97 14.48 -1.83 5.10
C ALA A 97 13.77 -2.08 6.44
N ASN A 98 14.10 -1.30 7.46
CA ASN A 98 13.23 -1.27 8.65
C ASN A 98 11.97 -0.45 8.38
N ASP A 99 10.95 -0.59 9.23
CA ASP A 99 9.65 0.07 9.05
C ASP A 99 9.77 1.60 8.94
N THR A 100 10.65 2.21 9.74
CA THR A 100 10.87 3.66 9.72
C THR A 100 11.46 4.11 8.39
N GLU A 101 12.45 3.38 7.90
CA GLU A 101 13.09 3.66 6.62
C GLU A 101 12.11 3.48 5.45
N ALA A 102 11.36 2.37 5.42
CA ALA A 102 10.35 2.12 4.41
C ALA A 102 9.30 3.25 4.37
N PHE A 103 8.80 3.65 5.54
CA PHE A 103 7.86 4.77 5.65
C PHE A 103 8.46 6.10 5.19
N MET A 104 9.72 6.38 5.52
CA MET A 104 10.41 7.59 5.08
C MET A 104 10.62 7.61 3.56
N ARG A 105 10.96 6.47 2.95
CA ARG A 105 11.06 6.33 1.48
C ARG A 105 9.73 6.58 0.80
N PHE A 106 8.65 6.01 1.36
CA PHE A 106 7.29 6.24 0.87
C PHE A 106 6.93 7.73 0.86
N ASN A 107 7.07 8.41 2.01
CA ASN A 107 6.69 9.82 2.16
C ASN A 107 7.54 10.78 1.32
N ARG A 108 8.84 10.47 1.15
CA ARG A 108 9.75 11.27 0.32
C ARG A 108 9.64 10.97 -1.17
N LYS A 109 8.73 10.07 -1.58
CA LYS A 109 8.58 9.59 -2.96
C LYS A 109 9.87 8.99 -3.53
N HIS A 110 10.71 8.40 -2.68
CA HIS A 110 11.88 7.63 -3.10
C HIS A 110 11.44 6.23 -3.51
N TRP A 111 10.59 6.17 -4.53
CA TRP A 111 9.94 4.96 -4.98
C TRP A 111 10.81 4.23 -6.00
N ARG A 112 10.88 2.91 -5.89
CA ARG A 112 11.51 2.07 -6.90
C ARG A 112 10.63 2.00 -8.15
N GLN A 113 11.24 1.62 -9.28
CA GLN A 113 10.57 1.62 -10.58
C GLN A 113 9.32 0.73 -10.57
N GLU A 114 9.39 -0.45 -9.97
CA GLU A 114 8.26 -1.38 -9.88
C GLU A 114 7.04 -0.78 -9.16
N PHE A 115 7.28 0.08 -8.16
CA PHE A 115 6.19 0.75 -7.45
C PHE A 115 5.63 1.92 -8.25
N GLN A 116 6.49 2.66 -8.96
CA GLN A 116 6.03 3.70 -9.88
C GLN A 116 5.17 3.10 -11.00
N ASP A 117 5.56 1.96 -11.55
CA ASP A 117 4.80 1.23 -12.56
C ASP A 117 3.42 0.81 -12.02
N LEU A 118 3.36 0.31 -10.78
CA LEU A 118 2.11 -0.05 -10.11
C LEU A 118 1.18 1.15 -9.91
N VAL A 119 1.73 2.28 -9.43
CA VAL A 119 0.95 3.52 -9.25
C VAL A 119 0.44 4.04 -10.59
N ASN A 120 1.28 3.99 -11.64
CA ASN A 120 0.90 4.41 -12.99
C ASN A 120 -0.19 3.52 -13.59
N LEU A 121 -0.12 2.19 -13.38
CA LEU A 121 -1.15 1.24 -13.79
C LEU A 121 -2.51 1.63 -13.20
N LEU A 122 -2.52 1.95 -11.91
CA LEU A 122 -3.73 2.19 -11.14
C LEU A 122 -4.18 3.66 -11.13
N LYS A 123 -3.38 4.57 -11.71
CA LYS A 123 -3.63 6.02 -11.82
C LYS A 123 -3.97 6.68 -10.48
N ILE A 124 -3.19 6.33 -9.46
CA ILE A 124 -3.35 6.79 -8.07
C ILE A 124 -2.46 7.99 -7.76
#